data_AF-A0A6L7TFL3-F1
#
_entry.id   AF-A0A6L7TFL3-F1
#
_cell.length_a   1.000
_cell.length_b   1.000
_cell.length_c   1.000
_cell.angle_alpha   90.00
_cell.angle_beta   90.00
_cell.angle_gamma   90.00
#
_symmetry.space_group_name_H-M   'P 1'
#
loop_
_entity.id
_entity.type
_entity.pdbx_description
1 polymer ?
#
loop_
_entity_poly.entity_id
_entity_poly.type
_entity_poly.pdbx_seq_one_letter_code
_entity_poly.pdbx_strand_id
1 'polypeptide(L)'
;MPSFGGYEILVVMLAALVILGPTKLPELARTLGLWFGRIRRTYQNFKLEFEREVGMDEIRQQLHNEKIMAEMKSLESETNSILNETDSAIQAANSAVSDETSDVFRPSKSNSVG
;
A
#
# COMPACT_ATOMS: atom_id res chain seq x y z
N MET A 1 6.32 0.28 42.73
CA MET A 1 6.03 0.83 41.39
C MET A 1 5.88 2.34 41.56
N PRO A 2 6.73 3.18 40.96
CA PRO A 2 6.48 4.63 40.98
C PRO A 2 5.16 4.87 40.26
N SER A 3 4.15 5.26 41.04
CA SER A 3 2.86 5.68 40.52
C SER A 3 2.96 7.19 40.36
N PHE A 4 2.98 7.66 39.11
CA PHE A 4 2.88 9.08 38.78
C PHE A 4 1.50 9.59 39.21
N GLY A 5 1.36 9.82 40.51
CA GLY A 5 0.17 10.35 41.15
C GLY A 5 0.25 11.87 41.24
N GLY A 6 -0.89 12.52 41.49
CA GLY A 6 -0.96 13.98 41.59
C GLY A 6 0.03 14.62 42.57
N TYR A 7 0.48 13.87 43.59
CA TYR A 7 1.51 14.34 44.53
C TYR A 7 2.88 14.54 43.88
N GLU A 8 3.30 13.67 42.97
CA GLU A 8 4.62 13.78 42.31
C GLU A 8 4.69 15.03 41.42
N ILE A 9 3.62 15.29 40.65
CA ILE A 9 3.48 16.54 39.89
C ILE A 9 3.57 17.76 40.81
N LEU A 10 2.96 17.70 41.99
CA LEU A 10 2.96 18.80 42.97
C LEU A 10 4.38 19.10 43.49
N VAL A 11 5.16 18.06 43.81
CA VAL A 11 6.55 18.20 44.25
C VAL A 11 7.42 18.80 43.14
N VAL A 12 7.26 18.35 41.89
CA VAL A 12 7.99 18.91 40.75
C VAL A 12 7.63 20.38 40.52
N MET A 13 6.35 20.74 40.62
CA MET A 13 5.89 22.13 40.55
C MET A 13 6.57 22.99 41.61
N LEU A 14 6.59 22.52 42.86
CA LEU A 14 7.22 23.24 43.97
C LEU A 14 8.73 23.39 43.75
N ALA A 15 9.42 22.34 43.33
CA ALA A 15 10.85 22.37 43.03
C ALA A 15 11.17 23.35 41.90
N ALA A 16 10.37 23.36 40.83
CA ALA A 16 10.54 24.29 39.72
C ALA A 16 10.28 25.74 40.13
N LEU A 17 9.34 26.01 41.05
CA LEU A 17 9.13 27.35 41.63
C LEU A 17 10.35 27.82 42.46
N VAL A 18 11.03 26.91 43.16
CA VAL A 18 12.22 27.24 43.95
C VAL A 18 13.45 27.48 43.07
N ILE A 19 13.69 26.61 42.09
CA ILE A 19 14.86 26.67 41.21
C ILE A 19 14.77 27.86 40.26
N LEU A 20 13.61 28.01 39.61
CA LEU A 20 13.43 28.99 38.53
C LEU A 20 12.75 30.27 39.02
N GLY A 21 11.97 30.19 40.11
CA GLY A 21 11.17 31.28 40.64
C GLY A 21 9.71 31.24 40.17
N PRO A 22 8.75 31.71 40.99
CA PRO A 22 7.32 31.70 40.68
C PRO A 22 6.93 32.60 39.51
N THR A 23 7.76 33.59 39.18
CA THR A 23 7.51 34.52 38.07
C THR A 23 7.98 33.98 36.73
N LYS A 24 8.98 33.08 36.72
CA LYS A 24 9.66 32.61 35.51
C LYS A 24 9.03 31.38 34.89
N LEU A 25 8.51 30.46 35.71
CA LEU A 25 7.71 29.32 35.23
C LEU A 25 6.54 29.73 34.31
N PRO A 26 5.66 30.66 34.70
CA PRO A 26 4.55 31.08 33.85
C PRO A 26 5.02 31.88 32.63
N GLU A 27 6.13 32.61 32.74
CA GLU A 27 6.75 33.34 31.63
C GLU A 27 7.26 32.39 30.53
N LEU A 28 7.94 31.31 30.92
CA LEU A 28 8.36 30.24 30.00
C LEU A 28 7.18 29.48 29.43
N ALA A 29 6.19 29.12 30.25
CA ALA A 29 4.98 28.41 29.79
C ALA A 29 4.20 29.24 28.76
N ARG A 30 4.12 30.56 28.94
CA ARG A 30 3.53 31.48 27.95
C ARG A 30 4.34 31.51 26.66
N THR A 31 5.66 31.59 26.75
CA THR A 31 6.55 31.64 25.58
C THR A 31 6.47 30.34 24.76
N LEU A 32 6.58 29.20 25.44
CA LEU A 32 6.43 27.86 24.84
C LEU A 32 5.01 27.65 24.32
N GLY A 33 3.99 28.11 25.04
CA GLY A 33 2.59 28.02 24.64
C GLY A 33 2.30 28.82 23.36
N LEU A 34 2.88 30.01 23.21
CA LEU A 34 2.78 30.79 21.97
C LEU A 34 3.47 30.10 20.80
N TRP A 35 4.65 29.49 21.02
CA TRP A 35 5.35 28.70 20.00
C TRP A 35 4.55 27.46 19.61
N PHE A 36 4.05 26.71 20.57
CA PHE A 36 3.24 25.52 20.34
C PHE A 36 1.88 25.86 19.70
N GLY A 37 1.30 27.00 20.06
CA GLY A 37 0.07 27.52 19.45
C GLY A 37 0.26 27.91 17.99
N ARG A 38 1.40 28.52 17.65
CA ARG A 38 1.79 28.78 16.24
C ARG A 38 1.98 27.48 15.49
N ILE A 39 2.72 26.52 16.05
CA ILE A 39 2.94 25.20 15.47
C ILE A 39 1.60 24.51 15.19
N ARG A 40 0.71 24.43 16.19
CA ARG A 40 -0.64 23.85 16.03
C ARG A 40 -1.43 24.51 14.90
N ARG A 41 -1.36 25.84 14.76
CA ARG A 41 -2.03 26.57 13.68
C ARG A 41 -1.47 26.21 12.30
N THR A 42 -0.15 26.06 12.20
CA THR A 42 0.49 25.59 10.96
C THR A 42 0.09 24.14 10.65
N TYR A 43 0.03 23.23 11.64
CA TYR A 43 -0.47 21.86 11.45
C TYR A 43 -1.94 21.80 11.02
N GLN A 44 -2.78 22.73 11.47
CA GLN A 44 -4.18 22.82 11.02
C GLN A 44 -4.30 23.26 9.56
N ASN A 45 -3.45 24.21 9.13
CA ASN A 45 -3.38 24.63 7.73
C ASN A 45 -2.77 23.52 6.86
N PHE A 46 -1.73 22.83 7.36
CA PHE A 46 -1.22 21.63 6.73
C PHE A 46 -2.33 20.61 6.58
N LYS A 47 -3.19 20.32 7.56
CA LYS A 47 -4.29 19.36 7.36
C LYS A 47 -5.28 19.76 6.25
N LEU A 48 -5.57 21.05 6.10
CA LEU A 48 -6.49 21.57 5.08
C LEU A 48 -5.88 21.65 3.66
N GLU A 49 -4.55 21.82 3.56
CA GLU A 49 -3.79 21.73 2.30
C GLU A 49 -3.31 20.31 1.97
N PHE A 50 -3.07 19.47 2.98
CA PHE A 50 -2.70 18.06 2.86
C PHE A 50 -3.86 17.23 2.31
N GLU A 51 -5.11 17.65 2.54
CA GLU A 51 -6.28 17.04 1.90
C GLU A 51 -6.49 17.50 0.44
N ARG A 52 -5.72 18.51 -0.03
CA ARG A 52 -5.83 19.08 -1.38
C ARG A 52 -4.59 18.86 -2.27
N GLU A 53 -3.41 18.67 -1.71
CA GLU A 53 -2.15 18.47 -2.47
C GLU A 53 -1.42 17.17 -2.08
N VAL A 54 -1.48 16.73 -0.82
CA VAL A 54 -0.97 15.41 -0.43
C VAL A 54 -2.09 14.41 -0.65
N GLY A 55 -2.26 14.10 -1.93
CA GLY A 55 -2.86 12.87 -2.37
C GLY A 55 -2.45 11.76 -1.41
N MET A 56 -3.45 11.04 -0.95
CA MET A 56 -3.31 9.82 -0.18
C MET A 56 -2.48 8.75 -0.92
N ASP A 57 -1.78 9.08 -2.00
CA ASP A 57 -0.95 8.21 -2.83
C ASP A 57 0.45 7.99 -2.26
N GLU A 58 1.05 8.90 -1.47
CA GLU A 58 2.42 8.70 -0.94
C GLU A 58 2.46 7.97 0.42
N ILE A 59 1.44 8.13 1.27
CA ILE A 59 1.25 7.28 2.46
C ILE A 59 0.54 5.96 2.09
N ARG A 60 -0.30 5.96 1.04
CA ARG A 60 -0.69 4.67 0.44
C ARG A 60 0.53 3.98 -0.12
N GLN A 61 1.53 4.62 -0.72
CA GLN A 61 2.66 3.88 -1.32
C GLN A 61 3.43 2.98 -0.33
N GLN A 62 3.45 3.32 0.96
CA GLN A 62 4.05 2.46 2.00
C GLN A 62 3.07 1.39 2.55
N LEU A 63 1.77 1.53 2.32
CA LEU A 63 0.71 0.55 2.64
C LEU A 63 0.11 -0.15 1.39
N HIS A 64 0.58 0.19 0.20
CA HIS A 64 0.07 -0.24 -1.12
C HIS A 64 1.01 -1.23 -1.79
N ASN A 65 2.28 -1.30 -1.36
CA ASN A 65 3.18 -2.39 -1.73
C ASN A 65 2.66 -3.77 -1.28
N GLU A 66 1.95 -3.85 -0.15
CA GLU A 66 1.42 -5.13 0.33
C GLU A 66 0.14 -5.55 -0.40
N LYS A 67 -0.70 -4.59 -0.82
CA LYS A 67 -1.95 -4.88 -1.54
C LYS A 67 -1.75 -5.13 -3.02
N ILE A 68 -0.83 -4.40 -3.68
CA ILE A 68 -0.50 -4.66 -5.09
C ILE A 68 0.14 -6.05 -5.23
N MET A 69 1.05 -6.45 -4.34
CA MET A 69 1.65 -7.80 -4.42
C MET A 69 0.61 -8.92 -4.23
N ALA A 70 -0.38 -8.71 -3.35
CA ALA A 70 -1.46 -9.68 -3.15
C ALA A 70 -2.38 -9.78 -4.38
N GLU A 71 -2.73 -8.66 -4.99
CA GLU A 71 -3.59 -8.59 -6.18
C GLU A 71 -2.87 -9.08 -7.46
N MET A 72 -1.58 -8.75 -7.59
CA MET A 72 -0.73 -9.22 -8.68
C MET A 72 -0.51 -10.73 -8.60
N LYS A 73 -0.39 -11.30 -7.39
CA LYS A 73 -0.30 -12.77 -7.19
C LYS A 73 -1.60 -13.49 -7.56
N SER A 74 -2.77 -12.89 -7.29
CA SER A 74 -4.05 -13.48 -7.74
C SER A 74 -4.21 -13.40 -9.26
N LEU A 75 -3.84 -12.27 -9.87
CA LEU A 75 -3.89 -12.09 -11.32
C LEU A 75 -2.89 -13.00 -12.05
N GLU A 76 -1.69 -13.19 -11.50
CA GLU A 76 -0.68 -14.10 -12.03
C GLU A 76 -1.13 -15.57 -11.92
N SER A 77 -1.80 -15.95 -10.82
CA SER A 77 -2.36 -17.29 -10.67
C SER A 77 -3.50 -17.55 -11.67
N GLU A 78 -4.39 -16.58 -11.88
CA GLU A 78 -5.50 -16.69 -12.83
C GLU A 78 -4.98 -16.73 -14.28
N THR A 79 -4.01 -15.87 -14.60
CA THR A 79 -3.36 -15.84 -15.92
C THR A 79 -2.64 -17.16 -16.20
N ASN A 80 -1.88 -17.70 -15.24
CA ASN A 80 -1.22 -19.00 -15.42
C ASN A 80 -2.23 -20.15 -15.59
N SER A 81 -3.38 -20.13 -14.92
CA SER A 81 -4.42 -21.14 -15.15
C SER A 81 -5.03 -21.06 -16.55
N ILE A 82 -5.29 -19.85 -17.05
CA ILE A 82 -5.82 -19.63 -18.39
C ILE A 82 -4.79 -20.05 -19.46
N LEU A 83 -3.52 -19.73 -19.25
CA LEU A 83 -2.44 -20.13 -20.17
C LEU A 83 -2.30 -21.66 -20.23
N ASN A 84 -2.29 -22.34 -19.08
CA ASN A 84 -2.22 -23.81 -19.03
C ASN A 84 -3.46 -24.47 -19.68
N GLU A 85 -4.66 -23.93 -19.43
CA GLU A 85 -5.89 -24.42 -20.06
C GLU A 85 -5.87 -24.19 -21.57
N THR A 86 -5.42 -23.01 -22.02
CA THR A 86 -5.27 -22.68 -23.44
C THR A 86 -4.25 -23.56 -24.13
N ASP A 87 -3.09 -23.80 -23.52
CA ASP A 87 -2.06 -24.70 -24.05
C ASP A 87 -2.58 -26.13 -24.16
N SER A 88 -3.35 -26.59 -23.16
CA SER A 88 -3.97 -27.93 -23.20
C SER A 88 -5.06 -28.02 -24.28
N ALA A 89 -5.84 -26.97 -24.50
CA ALA A 89 -6.87 -26.90 -25.53
C ALA A 89 -6.26 -26.82 -26.93
N ILE A 90 -5.20 -26.03 -27.11
CA ILE A 90 -4.43 -25.94 -28.36
C ILE A 90 -3.73 -27.27 -28.65
N GLN A 91 -3.19 -27.94 -27.64
CA GLN A 91 -2.56 -29.25 -27.81
C GLN A 91 -3.60 -30.31 -28.17
N ALA A 92 -4.76 -30.33 -27.51
CA ALA A 92 -5.86 -31.24 -27.84
C ALA A 92 -6.40 -30.98 -29.26
N ALA A 93 -6.56 -29.71 -29.65
CA ALA A 93 -6.94 -29.33 -31.00
C ALA A 93 -5.88 -29.72 -32.03
N ASN A 94 -4.59 -29.52 -31.74
CA ASN A 94 -3.50 -29.93 -32.62
C ASN A 94 -3.39 -31.46 -32.74
N SER A 95 -3.67 -32.21 -31.67
CA SER A 95 -3.73 -33.67 -31.72
C SER A 95 -4.92 -34.17 -32.54
N ALA A 96 -6.09 -33.52 -32.43
CA ALA A 96 -7.27 -33.83 -33.24
C ALA A 96 -7.08 -33.45 -34.73
N VAL A 97 -6.43 -32.32 -35.00
CA VAL A 97 -6.07 -31.87 -36.37
C VAL A 97 -5.01 -32.78 -36.99
N SER A 98 -4.08 -33.30 -36.18
CA SER A 98 -3.08 -34.27 -36.64
C SER A 98 -3.69 -35.64 -36.98
N ASP A 99 -4.82 -35.99 -36.36
CA ASP A 99 -5.57 -37.22 -36.66
C ASP A 99 -6.41 -37.07 -37.94
N GLU A 100 -7.06 -35.90 -38.13
CA GLU A 100 -7.92 -35.61 -39.30
C GLU A 100 -7.13 -35.30 -40.60
N THR A 101 -5.88 -34.81 -40.50
CA THR A 101 -5.03 -34.53 -41.68
C THR A 101 -4.38 -35.79 -42.28
N SER A 102 -4.44 -36.93 -41.61
CA SER A 102 -3.91 -38.20 -42.10
C SER A 102 -4.78 -38.85 -43.20
N ASP A 103 -6.08 -38.52 -43.29
CA ASP A 103 -7.01 -39.12 -44.25
C ASP A 103 -7.31 -38.20 -45.47
N VAL A 104 -6.97 -36.90 -45.39
CA VAL A 104 -7.22 -35.91 -46.46
C VAL A 104 -6.07 -35.84 -47.50
N PHE A 105 -4.86 -36.31 -47.18
CA PHE A 105 -3.73 -36.37 -48.13
C PHE A 105 -3.66 -37.74 -48.87
N ARG A 106 -4.77 -38.18 -49.47
CA ARG A 106 -4.72 -39.16 -50.57
C ARG A 106 -4.87 -38.41 -51.90
N PRO A 107 -3.76 -38.06 -52.59
CA PRO A 107 -3.89 -37.52 -53.94
C PRO A 107 -4.43 -38.62 -54.86
N SER A 108 -5.70 -38.49 -55.22
CA SER A 108 -6.31 -39.18 -56.36
C SER A 108 -5.62 -38.71 -57.65
N LYS A 109 -4.49 -39.32 -58.00
CA LYS A 109 -3.97 -39.33 -59.38
C LYS A 109 -4.80 -40.37 -60.14
N SER A 110 -5.69 -39.90 -61.01
CA SER A 110 -5.40 -39.56 -62.41
C SER A 110 -5.52 -40.80 -63.28
N ASN A 111 -6.73 -41.00 -63.79
CA ASN A 111 -7.05 -41.94 -64.85
C ASN A 111 -6.54 -41.38 -66.19
N SER A 112 -5.51 -42.03 -66.76
CA SER A 112 -5.00 -41.92 -68.14
C SER A 112 -3.85 -42.92 -68.18
N VAL A 113 -3.89 -44.04 -68.91
CA VAL A 113 -3.85 -44.18 -70.37
C VAL A 113 -4.19 -45.65 -70.70
N GLY A 114 -4.92 -45.91 -71.79
CA GLY A 114 -5.05 -47.25 -72.39
C GLY A 114 -6.35 -47.46 -73.11
#